data_AF-A0A1G5TFW4-F1
#
_entry.id   AF-A0A1G5TFW4-F1
#
_cell.length_a   1.000
_cell.length_b   1.000
_cell.length_c   1.000
_cell.angle_alpha   90.00
_cell.angle_beta   90.00
_cell.angle_gamma   90.00
#
_symmetry.space_group_name_H-M   'P 1'
#
loop_
_entity.id
_entity.type
_entity.pdbx_description
1 polymer ?
#
loop_
_entity_poly.entity_id
_entity_poly.type
_entity_poly.pdbx_seq_one_letter_code
_entity_poly.pdbx_strand_id
1 'polypeptide(L)' 'MSVASDAKRMFVENLNLYGDEQAQPEKYNLYLGLIYLAASVEQIQQDLEQIKQALAKRD' A
#
# COMPACT_ATOMS: atom_id res chain seq x y z
N MET A 1 -8.36 9.35 5.47
CA MET A 1 -7.21 8.46 5.18
C MET A 1 -7.72 7.03 5.15
N SER A 2 -7.29 6.22 4.18
CA SER A 2 -7.68 4.80 4.12
C SER A 2 -6.75 3.96 5.00
N VAL A 3 -7.25 2.83 5.51
CA VAL A 3 -6.43 1.87 6.27
C VAL A 3 -5.20 1.40 5.47
N ALA A 4 -5.34 1.30 4.13
CA ALA A 4 -4.25 0.94 3.23
C ALA A 4 -3.16 2.02 3.17
N SER A 5 -3.54 3.30 3.13
CA SER A 5 -2.61 4.44 3.18
C SER A 5 -1.82 4.46 4.49
N ASP A 6 -2.49 4.22 5.63
CA ASP A 6 -1.83 4.19 6.93
C ASP A 6 -0.86 3.01 7.06
N ALA A 7 -1.27 1.82 6.61
CA ALA A 7 -0.41 0.64 6.59
C ALA A 7 0.83 0.85 5.72
N LYS A 8 0.66 1.41 4.51
CA LYS A 8 1.76 1.77 3.61
C LYS A 8 2.76 2.69 4.29
N ARG A 9 2.28 3.76 4.94
CA ARG A 9 3.15 4.69 5.69
C ARG A 9 3.95 3.98 6.77
N MET A 10 3.29 3.14 7.58
CA MET A 10 3.97 2.38 8.64
C MET A 10 5.03 1.42 8.09
N PHE A 11 4.77 0.76 6.95
CA PHE A 11 5.76 -0.12 6.33
C PHE A 11 6.95 0.66 5.75
N VAL A 12 6.73 1.85 5.19
CA VAL A 12 7.83 2.75 4.77
C VAL A 12 8.67 3.19 5.96
N GLU A 13 8.04 3.58 7.07
CA GLU A 13 8.73 3.94 8.30
C GLU A 13 9.57 2.76 8.83
N ASN A 14 9.02 1.55 8.83
CA ASN A 14 9.75 0.35 9.23
C ASN A 14 10.92 0.02 8.29
N LEU A 15 10.73 0.18 6.98
CA LEU A 15 11.80 0.00 6.00
C LEU A 15 12.96 0.97 6.26
N ASN A 16 12.65 2.25 6.52
CA ASN A 16 13.66 3.28 6.75
C ASN A 16 14.41 3.09 8.08
N LEU A 17 13.74 2.57 9.11
CA LEU A 17 14.34 2.37 10.43
C LEU A 17 15.10 1.05 10.55
N TYR A 18 14.63 0.01 9.87
CA TYR A 18 15.05 -1.36 10.14
C TYR A 18 15.40 -2.18 8.91
N GLY A 19 15.22 -1.62 7.71
CA GLY A 19 15.58 -2.25 6.45
C GLY A 19 17.05 -2.02 6.13
N ASP A 20 17.75 -3.11 5.86
CA ASP A 20 19.12 -3.10 5.34
C ASP A 20 19.20 -4.12 4.22
N GLU A 21 19.32 -3.64 2.99
CA GLU A 21 19.36 -4.47 1.78
C GLU A 21 20.59 -5.40 1.76
N GLN A 22 21.71 -5.00 2.37
CA GLN A 22 22.96 -5.76 2.33
C GLN A 22 23.10 -6.70 3.52
N ALA A 23 22.74 -6.24 4.72
CA ALA A 23 22.87 -7.04 5.93
C ALA A 23 21.68 -7.98 6.17
N GLN A 24 20.47 -7.59 5.75
CA GLN A 24 19.21 -8.33 6.00
C GLN A 24 18.26 -8.27 4.78
N PRO A 25 18.67 -8.81 3.61
CA PRO A 25 17.94 -8.69 2.36
C PRO A 25 16.51 -9.25 2.44
N GLU A 26 16.28 -10.34 3.17
CA GLU A 26 14.94 -10.93 3.32
C GLU A 26 13.98 -9.99 4.04
N LYS A 27 14.44 -9.31 5.10
CA LYS A 27 13.65 -8.36 5.87
C LYS A 27 13.38 -7.09 5.07
N TYR A 28 14.38 -6.60 4.35
CA TYR A 28 14.24 -5.47 3.42
C TYR A 28 13.18 -5.78 2.35
N ASN A 29 13.29 -6.94 1.70
CA ASN A 29 12.34 -7.39 0.69
C ASN A 29 10.93 -7.62 1.26
N LEU A 30 10.81 -8.10 2.49
CA LEU A 30 9.52 -8.23 3.16
C LEU A 30 8.83 -6.86 3.31
N TYR A 31 9.54 -5.84 3.79
CA TYR A 31 8.96 -4.50 3.91
C TYR A 31 8.59 -3.92 2.54
N LEU A 32 9.42 -4.09 1.51
CA LEU A 32 9.07 -3.69 0.14
C LEU A 32 7.79 -4.38 -0.35
N GLY A 33 7.68 -5.70 -0.16
CA GLY A 33 6.49 -6.46 -0.53
C GLY A 33 5.23 -5.95 0.18
N LEU A 34 5.33 -5.64 1.47
CA LEU A 34 4.22 -5.08 2.26
C LEU A 34 3.81 -3.68 1.79
N ILE A 35 4.78 -2.83 1.42
CA ILE A 35 4.52 -1.51 0.84
C ILE A 35 3.76 -1.64 -0.49
N TYR A 36 4.20 -2.53 -1.38
CA TYR A 36 3.54 -2.76 -2.67
C TYR A 36 2.14 -3.36 -2.52
N LEU A 37 1.95 -4.27 -1.56
CA LEU A 37 0.64 -4.82 -1.24
C LEU A 37 -0.32 -3.71 -0.78
N ALA A 38 0.10 -2.87 0.18
CA ALA A 38 -0.73 -1.79 0.68
C ALA A 38 -1.07 -0.77 -0.41
N ALA A 39 -0.11 -0.43 -1.28
CA ALA A 39 -0.34 0.43 -2.43
C ALA A 39 -1.34 -0.17 -3.43
N SER A 40 -1.26 -1.49 -3.69
CA SER A 40 -2.18 -2.18 -4.59
C SER A 40 -3.61 -2.20 -4.03
N VAL A 41 -3.76 -2.42 -2.72
CA VAL A 41 -5.07 -2.36 -2.05
C VAL A 41 -5.65 -0.95 -2.11
N GLU A 42 -4.84 0.08 -1.89
CA GLU A 42 -5.26 1.48 -2.01
C GLU A 42 -5.76 1.79 -3.44
N GLN A 43 -5.05 1.33 -4.47
CA GLN A 43 -5.47 1.51 -5.86
C GLN A 43 -6.81 0.81 -6.13
N ILE A 44 -6.98 -0.44 -5.70
CA ILE A 44 -8.24 -1.19 -5.88
C ILE A 44 -9.40 -0.46 -5.20
N GLN A 45 -9.19 0.10 -4.00
CA GLN A 45 -10.22 0.88 -3.32
C GLN A 45 -10.62 2.13 -4.11
N GLN A 46 -9.65 2.84 -4.69
CA GLN A 46 -9.91 4.01 -5.53
C GLN A 46 -10.67 3.63 -6.81
N ASP A 47 -10.27 2.55 -7.49
CA ASP A 47 -10.91 2.07 -8.70
C ASP A 47 -12.37 1.67 -8.44
N LEU A 48 -12.62 0.96 -7.33
CA LEU A 48 -13.98 0.60 -6.91
C LEU A 48 -14.85 1.82 -6.67
N GLU A 49 -14.31 2.86 -6.05
CA GLU A 49 -15.06 4.09 -5.77
C GLU A 49 -15.36 4.87 -7.05
N GLN A 50 -14.43 4.89 -8.02
CA GLN A 50 -14.67 5.45 -9.35
C GLN A 50 -15.76 4.68 -10.09
N ILE A 51 -15.75 3.35 -10.04
CA ILE A 51 -16.78 2.49 -10.65
C ILE A 51 -18.16 2.81 -10.04
N LYS A 52 -18.26 2.89 -8.71
CA LYS A 52 -19.52 3.24 -8.03
C LYS A 52 -20.04 4.61 -8.47
N GLN A 53 -19.16 5.61 -8.54
CA GLN A 53 -19.54 6.95 -9.01
C GLN A 53 -19.98 6.97 -10.47
N ALA A 54 -19.35 6.17 -11.33
CA ALA A 54 -19.75 6.05 -12.74
C ALA A 54 -21.11 5.37 -12.89
N LEU A 55 -21.43 4.37 -12.06
CA LEU A 55 -22.73 3.72 -12.02
C LEU A 55 -23.82 4.67 -11.50
N ALA A 56 -23.56 5.38 -10.40
CA ALA A 56 -24.53 6.32 -9.81
C ALA A 56 -24.87 7.53 -10.71
N LYS A 57 -24.03 7.85 -11.71
CA LYS A 57 -24.31 8.90 -12.71
C LYS A 57 -25.12 8.42 -13.91
N ARG A 58 -25.32 7.11 -14.05
CA ARG A 58 -26.11 6.49 -15.13
C ARG A 58 -27.57 6.29 -14.78
N ASP A 59 -27.88 6.23 -13.48
CA ASP A 59 -29.24 6.32 -12.93
C ASP A 59 -29.68 7.79 -12.80
#